data_AF-A0A354AXP2-F1
#
_entry.id   AF-A0A354AXP2-F1
#
_cell.length_a   1.000
_cell.length_b   1.000
_cell.length_c   1.000
_cell.angle_alpha   90.00
_cell.angle_beta   90.00
_cell.angle_gamma   90.00
#
_symmetry.space_group_name_H-M   'P 1'
#
loop_
_entity.id
_entity.type
_entity.pdbx_description
1 polymer ?
#
loop_
_entity_poly.entity_id
_entity_poly.type
_entity_poly.pdbx_seq_one_letter_code
_entity_poly.pdbx_strand_id
1 'polypeptide(L)' 'YNAATGEYVDMLAAGIVDPAKVTRSGLQNAASIAGMVLTTECIVADLPEKKEAAPAGGGGMGGDFDY' A
#
# COMPACT_ATOMS: atom_id res chain seq x y z
N TYR A 1 -10.47 -19.30 -15.86
CA TYR A 1 -9.30 -19.01 -16.72
C TYR A 1 -8.07 -19.25 -15.87
N ASN A 2 -7.24 -20.21 -16.26
CA ASN A 2 -5.98 -20.50 -15.61
C ASN A 2 -4.92 -19.55 -16.18
N ALA A 3 -4.46 -18.59 -15.38
CA ALA A 3 -3.49 -17.59 -15.81
C ALA A 3 -2.09 -18.18 -16.08
N ALA A 4 -1.74 -19.35 -15.53
CA ALA A 4 -0.44 -19.97 -15.74
C ALA A 4 -0.33 -20.66 -17.11
N THR A 5 -1.45 -21.18 -17.65
CA THR A 5 -1.48 -21.87 -18.95
C THR A 5 -2.18 -21.07 -20.05
N GLY A 6 -3.00 -20.07 -19.69
CA GLY A 6 -3.77 -19.26 -20.63
C GLY A 6 -5.07 -19.91 -21.10
N GLU A 7 -5.54 -20.95 -20.41
CA GLU A 7 -6.69 -21.75 -20.86
C GLU A 7 -7.93 -21.57 -19.97
N TYR A 8 -9.10 -21.79 -20.55
CA TYR A 8 -10.34 -21.86 -19.79
C TYR A 8 -10.55 -23.28 -19.27
N VAL A 9 -10.62 -23.41 -17.95
CA VAL A 9 -10.77 -24.68 -17.23
C VAL A 9 -11.83 -24.54 -16.15
N ASP A 10 -12.35 -25.67 -15.68
CA ASP A 10 -13.07 -25.74 -14.40
C ASP A 10 -12.07 -25.56 -13.24
N MET A 11 -12.24 -24.49 -12.47
CA MET A 11 -11.26 -24.07 -11.47
C MET A 11 -11.22 -25.01 -10.26
N LEU A 12 -12.36 -25.62 -9.90
CA LEU A 12 -12.44 -26.56 -8.78
C LEU A 12 -11.76 -27.89 -9.14
N ALA A 13 -12.08 -28.44 -10.31
CA ALA A 13 -11.48 -29.68 -10.81
C ALA A 13 -9.97 -29.53 -11.04
N ALA A 14 -9.52 -28.35 -11.46
CA ALA A 14 -8.10 -28.02 -11.62
C ALA A 14 -7.37 -27.75 -10.29
N GLY A 15 -8.08 -27.73 -9.15
CA GLY A 15 -7.50 -27.46 -7.83
C GLY A 15 -7.09 -26.00 -7.60
N ILE A 16 -7.54 -25.07 -8.45
CA ILE A 16 -7.26 -23.64 -8.33
C ILE A 16 -8.36 -23.02 -7.45
N VAL A 17 -8.17 -23.14 -6.14
CA VAL A 17 -9.17 -22.74 -5.14
C VAL A 17 -8.58 -21.76 -4.13
N ASP A 18 -9.38 -20.77 -3.75
CA ASP A 18 -9.06 -19.83 -2.67
C ASP A 18 -9.96 -20.07 -1.46
N PRO A 19 -9.47 -19.93 -0.22
CA PRO A 19 -10.31 -20.01 0.95
C PRO A 19 -11.38 -18.91 0.93
N ALA A 20 -12.66 -19.28 1.07
CA ALA A 20 -13.78 -18.33 1.02
C ALA A 20 -13.62 -17.13 1.98
N LYS A 21 -12.99 -17.35 3.15
CA LYS A 21 -12.69 -16.28 4.11
C LYS A 21 -11.76 -15.22 3.52
N VAL A 22 -10.74 -15.62 2.76
CA VAL A 22 -9.75 -14.70 2.18
C VAL A 22 -10.41 -13.81 1.15
N THR A 23 -11.15 -14.38 0.19
CA THR A 23 -11.86 -13.61 -0.84
C THR A 23 -12.87 -12.63 -0.22
N ARG A 24 -13.65 -13.08 0.78
CA ARG A 24 -14.62 -12.23 1.48
C ARG A 24 -13.93 -11.08 2.22
N SER A 25 -12.92 -11.37 3.02
CA SER A 25 -12.20 -10.36 3.80
C SER A 25 -11.47 -9.37 2.90
N GLY A 26 -10.86 -9.83 1.81
CA GLY A 26 -10.22 -8.95 0.81
C GLY A 26 -11.21 -7.94 0.22
N LEU A 27 -12.37 -8.41 -0.24
CA LEU A 27 -13.42 -7.54 -0.78
C LEU A 27 -13.94 -6.55 0.26
N GLN A 28 -14.24 -7.03 1.48
CA GLN A 28 -14.76 -6.19 2.56
C GLN A 28 -13.78 -5.07 2.94
N ASN A 29 -12.49 -5.38 3.04
CA ASN A 29 -11.47 -4.39 3.35
C ASN A 29 -11.29 -3.37 2.22
N ALA A 30 -11.25 -3.84 0.96
CA ALA A 30 -11.13 -2.97 -0.20
C ALA A 30 -12.32 -2.01 -0.32
N ALA A 31 -13.55 -2.52 -0.19
CA ALA A 31 -14.76 -1.72 -0.23
C ALA A 31 -14.81 -0.68 0.91
N SER A 32 -14.33 -1.05 2.11
CA SER A 32 -14.25 -0.14 3.25
C SER A 32 -13.35 1.08 2.97
N ILE A 33 -12.11 0.83 2.51
CA ILE A 33 -11.18 1.92 2.18
C ILE A 33 -11.70 2.75 1.00
N ALA A 34 -12.20 2.09 -0.05
CA ALA A 34 -12.77 2.79 -1.20
C ALA A 34 -13.93 3.71 -0.80
N GLY A 35 -14.83 3.23 0.08
CA GLY A 35 -15.92 4.03 0.61
C GLY A 35 -15.44 5.29 1.34
N MET A 36 -14.46 5.14 2.25
CA MET A 36 -13.88 6.30 2.96
C MET A 36 -13.23 7.31 2.00
N VAL A 37 -12.41 6.82 1.05
CA VAL A 37 -11.70 7.68 0.09
C VAL A 37 -12.68 8.44 -0.82
N LEU A 38 -13.71 7.78 -1.33
CA LEU A 38 -14.70 8.41 -2.22
C LEU A 38 -15.49 9.55 -1.54
N THR A 39 -15.68 9.49 -0.22
CA THR A 39 -16.39 10.53 0.54
C THR A 39 -15.49 11.59 1.16
N THR A 40 -14.16 11.48 0.96
CA THR A 40 -13.20 12.42 1.51
C THR A 40 -13.02 13.60 0.55
N GLU A 41 -13.60 14.75 0.88
CA GLU A 41 -13.52 15.97 0.04
C GLU A 41 -12.18 16.71 0.17
N CYS A 42 -11.50 16.62 1.32
CA CYS A 42 -10.19 17.23 1.51
C CYS A 42 -9.34 16.49 2.57
N ILE A 43 -8.03 16.69 2.50
CA ILE A 43 -7.05 16.18 3.46
C ILE A 43 -6.25 17.37 3.97
N VAL A 44 -6.18 17.53 5.30
CA VAL A 44 -5.25 18.46 5.94
C VAL A 44 -4.03 17.66 6.35
N ALA A 45 -2.86 18.05 5.85
CA ALA A 45 -1.58 17.40 6.13
C ALA A 45 -0.57 18.43 6.64
N ASP A 46 0.39 17.97 7.45
CA ASP A 46 1.52 18.79 7.88
C ASP A 46 2.40 19.19 6.70
N LEU A 47 3.05 20.35 6.81
CA LEU A 47 3.99 20.80 5.80
C LEU A 47 5.17 19.82 5.75
N PRO A 48 5.55 19.28 4.58
CA PRO A 48 6.70 18.39 4.48
C PRO A 48 7.95 19.11 4.98
N GLU A 49 8.69 18.45 5.86
CA GLU A 49 9.97 18.96 6.35
C GLU A 49 10.91 19.19 5.16
N LYS A 50 11.49 20.38 5.11
CA LYS A 50 12.60 20.62 4.19
C LYS A 50 13.77 19.82 4.74
N LYS A 51 14.16 18.74 4.05
CA LYS A 51 15.49 18.15 4.25
C LYS A 51 16.49 19.26 4.01
N GLU A 52 17.18 19.70 5.06
CA GLU A 52 18.27 20.65 4.89
C GLU A 52 19.25 20.04 3.89
N ALA A 53 19.54 20.78 2.83
CA ALA A 53 20.64 20.41 1.95
C ALA A 53 21.88 20.43 2.84
N ALA A 54 22.43 19.24 3.13
CA ALA A 54 23.66 19.12 3.90
C ALA A 54 24.66 20.12 3.30
N PRO A 55 25.18 21.08 4.10
CA PRO A 55 26.06 22.09 3.58
C PRO A 55 27.24 21.42 2.89
N ALA A 56 27.35 21.64 1.59
CA ALA A 56 28.52 21.27 0.81
C ALA A 56 29.66 22.20 1.23
N GLY A 57 30.34 21.86 2.32
CA GLY A 57 31.51 22.63 2.75
C GLY A 57 31.88 22.38 4.21
N GLY A 58 33.00 21.68 4.40
CA GLY A 58 34.01 22.03 5.39
C GLY A 58 33.63 21.91 6.86
N GLY A 59 34.11 20.82 7.47
CA GLY A 59 34.76 20.83 8.78
C GLY A 59 33.98 21.38 9.98
N GLY A 60 33.63 20.48 10.90
CA GLY A 60 33.67 20.77 12.32
C GLY A 60 32.33 20.73 13.06
N MET A 61 32.28 19.82 14.03
CA MET A 61 31.71 19.98 15.37
C MET A 61 30.17 19.92 15.56
N GLY A 62 29.75 18.92 16.35
CA GLY A 62 28.45 18.83 17.04
C GLY A 62 27.32 18.34 16.12
N GLY A 63 26.76 17.15 16.28
CA GLY A 63 26.22 16.60 17.52
C GLY A 63 24.74 16.99 17.57
N ASP A 64 23.86 16.07 17.18
CA ASP A 64 22.51 15.87 17.72
C ASP A 64 21.92 14.59 17.10
N PHE A 65 21.94 13.52 17.90
CA PHE A 65 21.15 12.32 17.70
C PHE A 65 19.78 12.60 18.29
N ASP A 66 18.82 13.05 17.48
CA ASP A 66 17.43 13.12 17.89
C ASP A 66 16.75 11.77 17.64
N TYR A 67 16.19 11.25 18.73
CA TYR A 67 15.33 10.08 18.80
C TYR A 67 13.87 10.50 18.57
#